data_AF-Q54X27-F1
#
_entry.id   AF-Q54X27-F1
#
_cell.length_a   1.000
_cell.length_b   1.000
_cell.length_c   1.000
_cell.angle_alpha   90.00
_cell.angle_beta   90.00
_cell.angle_gamma   90.00
#
_symmetry.space_group_name_H-M   'P 1'
#
loop_
_entity.id
_entity.type
_entity.pdbx_description
1 polymer ?
#
loop_
_entity_poly.entity_id
_entity_poly.type
_entity_poly.pdbx_seq_one_letter_code
_entity_poly.pdbx_strand_id
1 'polypeptide(L)'
;MTSATNNNSSSTEQQQAVLYQKIFKKIYESKAGTNKNSWEYFSLGLTVYQWLTENDPVYTHTLVLEDVLDAVYEIFDIIISILEMLKSNSSLLAPIVYYSNSFVKRAGIKHNQLFNLLLTSTIVTLKFWSESVQIRNILLADIFEFPVKDINIMEKRFLSGIDYNLNISQNEISEFLARFDKSYHERFQKLKHFKEQQALLTQYIKQHKNQYNTKKQLSKSANNITTTSIIISADTQNCETY
;
A
#
# COMPACT_ATOMS: atom_id res chain seq x y z
N MET A 1 18.19 26.71 46.34
CA MET A 1 18.35 25.24 46.40
C MET A 1 18.17 24.71 44.99
N THR A 2 19.27 24.34 44.34
CA THR A 2 19.34 23.91 42.94
C THR A 2 19.11 22.40 42.86
N SER A 3 17.90 22.00 42.49
CA SER A 3 17.56 20.60 42.26
C SER A 3 18.25 20.12 40.99
N ALA A 4 19.23 19.22 41.14
CA ALA A 4 19.89 18.51 40.06
C ALA A 4 18.82 17.80 39.20
N THR A 5 18.67 18.28 37.97
CA THR A 5 17.66 17.77 37.04
C THR A 5 18.19 16.50 36.38
N ASN A 6 17.38 15.45 36.46
CA ASN A 6 17.74 14.06 36.21
C ASN A 6 17.72 13.77 34.70
N ASN A 7 18.87 13.78 34.04
CA ASN A 7 19.00 13.58 32.57
C ASN A 7 18.90 12.11 32.10
N ASN A 8 18.58 11.16 32.98
CA ASN A 8 18.64 9.72 32.66
C ASN A 8 17.34 9.13 32.07
N SER A 9 16.25 9.88 31.93
CA SER A 9 14.98 9.33 31.42
C SER A 9 14.94 9.16 29.89
N SER A 10 15.72 9.95 29.13
CA SER A 10 15.63 9.96 27.67
C SER A 10 16.14 8.69 26.99
N SER A 11 17.13 8.00 27.58
CA SER A 11 17.72 6.80 26.97
C SER A 11 16.76 5.60 26.98
N THR A 12 15.93 5.47 28.02
CA THR A 12 15.01 4.33 28.16
C THR A 12 13.83 4.44 27.21
N GLU A 13 13.29 5.64 27.01
CA GLU A 13 12.17 5.88 26.08
C GLU A 13 12.59 5.62 24.62
N GLN A 14 13.76 6.11 24.22
CA GLN A 14 14.31 5.84 22.88
C GLN A 14 14.53 4.35 22.61
N GLN A 15 15.00 3.59 23.59
CA GLN A 15 15.18 2.14 23.46
C GLN A 15 13.85 1.40 23.28
N GLN A 16 12.78 1.85 23.97
CA GLN A 16 11.44 1.27 23.81
C GLN A 16 10.87 1.57 22.42
N ALA A 17 10.99 2.81 21.93
CA ALA A 17 10.53 3.19 20.59
C ALA A 17 11.15 2.29 19.50
N VAL A 18 12.48 2.10 19.53
CA VAL A 18 13.21 1.24 18.58
C VAL A 18 12.74 -0.22 18.67
N LEU A 19 12.43 -0.71 19.88
CA LEU A 19 11.91 -2.06 20.05
C LEU A 19 10.53 -2.22 19.40
N TYR A 20 9.62 -1.27 19.61
CA TYR A 20 8.28 -1.31 19.02
C TYR A 20 8.31 -1.21 17.49
N GLN A 21 9.15 -0.33 16.93
CA GLN A 21 9.34 -0.24 15.47
C GLN A 21 9.83 -1.57 14.88
N LYS A 22 10.77 -2.26 15.54
CA LYS A 22 11.26 -3.59 15.10
C LYS A 22 10.17 -4.65 15.14
N ILE A 23 9.35 -4.67 16.20
CA ILE A 23 8.24 -5.62 16.34
C ILE A 23 7.20 -5.35 15.24
N PHE A 24 6.80 -4.09 15.08
CA PHE A 24 5.86 -3.66 14.04
C PHE A 24 6.34 -4.06 12.64
N LYS A 25 7.59 -3.74 12.30
CA LYS A 25 8.19 -4.09 11.00
C LYS A 25 8.13 -5.60 10.73
N LYS A 26 8.49 -6.42 11.73
CA LYS A 26 8.44 -7.89 11.60
C LYS A 26 7.03 -8.39 11.34
N ILE A 27 6.03 -7.83 12.03
CA ILE A 27 4.62 -8.20 11.83
C ILE A 27 4.16 -7.77 10.43
N TYR A 28 4.44 -6.53 10.04
CA TYR A 28 4.09 -5.99 8.73
C TYR A 28 4.66 -6.82 7.58
N GLU A 29 5.95 -7.15 7.62
CA GLU A 29 6.59 -8.00 6.59
C GLU A 29 5.95 -9.40 6.51
N SER A 30 5.41 -9.92 7.61
CA SER A 30 4.74 -11.22 7.64
C SER A 30 3.29 -11.18 7.14
N LYS A 31 2.67 -10.00 7.04
CA LYS A 31 1.23 -9.82 6.78
C LYS A 31 0.91 -9.04 5.52
N ALA A 32 1.86 -8.24 5.02
CA ALA A 32 1.67 -7.47 3.80
C ALA A 32 1.15 -8.38 2.67
N GLY A 33 -0.02 -8.03 2.14
CA GLY A 33 -0.66 -8.77 1.05
C GLY A 33 -1.48 -10.00 1.43
N THR A 34 -1.48 -10.47 2.68
CA THR A 34 -2.20 -11.73 3.03
C THR A 34 -3.72 -11.61 2.92
N ASN A 35 -4.27 -10.40 3.12
CA ASN A 35 -5.72 -10.17 3.17
C ASN A 35 -6.33 -9.68 1.85
N LYS A 36 -5.51 -9.45 0.81
CA LYS A 36 -5.93 -8.81 -0.46
C LYS A 36 -7.02 -9.57 -1.23
N ASN A 37 -7.18 -10.86 -0.97
CA ASN A 37 -8.14 -11.73 -1.67
C ASN A 37 -9.50 -11.83 -0.98
N SER A 38 -9.67 -11.24 0.22
CA SER A 38 -10.97 -11.33 0.90
C SER A 38 -11.94 -10.30 0.32
N TRP A 39 -13.20 -10.71 0.18
CA TRP A 39 -14.29 -9.83 -0.28
C TRP A 39 -14.44 -8.60 0.62
N GLU A 40 -14.34 -8.79 1.94
CA GLU A 40 -14.44 -7.71 2.91
C GLU A 40 -13.36 -6.65 2.67
N TYR A 41 -12.10 -7.08 2.52
CA TYR A 41 -10.98 -6.19 2.26
C TYR A 41 -11.17 -5.38 0.98
N PHE A 42 -11.66 -6.04 -0.07
CA PHE A 42 -11.99 -5.39 -1.34
C PHE A 42 -13.14 -4.39 -1.22
N SER A 43 -14.24 -4.74 -0.55
CA SER A 43 -15.39 -3.85 -0.35
C SER A 43 -15.00 -2.60 0.45
N LEU A 44 -14.17 -2.77 1.48
CA LEU A 44 -13.62 -1.65 2.24
C LEU A 44 -12.71 -0.78 1.37
N GLY A 45 -11.88 -1.37 0.52
CA GLY A 45 -11.02 -0.64 -0.42
C GLY A 45 -11.82 0.19 -1.41
N LEU A 46 -12.89 -0.38 -1.98
CA LEU A 46 -13.82 0.35 -2.85
C LEU A 46 -14.52 1.50 -2.13
N THR A 47 -14.86 1.31 -0.84
CA THR A 47 -15.44 2.39 -0.03
C THR A 47 -14.48 3.58 0.06
N VAL A 48 -13.20 3.33 0.34
CA VAL A 48 -12.18 4.38 0.40
C VAL A 48 -11.94 5.02 -0.97
N TYR A 49 -11.90 4.22 -2.04
CA TYR A 49 -11.79 4.72 -3.41
C TYR A 49 -12.96 5.65 -3.77
N GLN A 50 -14.18 5.30 -3.35
CA GLN A 50 -15.36 6.16 -3.54
C GLN A 50 -15.17 7.50 -2.82
N TRP A 51 -14.68 7.52 -1.59
CA TRP A 51 -14.40 8.77 -0.87
C TRP A 51 -13.46 9.69 -1.66
N LEU A 52 -12.38 9.13 -2.22
CA LEU A 52 -11.41 9.87 -3.02
C LEU A 52 -12.03 10.37 -4.33
N THR A 53 -12.87 9.57 -4.97
CA THR A 53 -13.55 9.98 -6.21
C THR A 53 -14.51 11.14 -5.97
N GLU A 54 -15.21 11.15 -4.83
CA GLU A 54 -16.16 12.18 -4.46
C GLU A 54 -15.49 13.48 -3.95
N ASN A 55 -14.37 13.37 -3.23
CA ASN A 55 -13.76 14.51 -2.53
C ASN A 55 -12.44 15.00 -3.15
N ASP A 56 -11.77 14.17 -3.94
CA ASP A 56 -10.47 14.47 -4.59
C ASP A 56 -10.41 13.88 -6.02
N PRO A 57 -11.34 14.25 -6.92
CA PRO A 57 -11.43 13.67 -8.27
C PRO A 57 -10.19 13.93 -9.13
N VAL A 58 -9.42 14.98 -8.84
CA VAL A 58 -8.16 15.26 -9.55
C VAL A 58 -7.16 14.12 -9.33
N TYR A 59 -7.09 13.58 -8.11
CA TYR A 59 -6.23 12.45 -7.80
C TYR A 59 -6.72 11.17 -8.49
N THR A 60 -8.02 10.88 -8.47
CA THR A 60 -8.53 9.61 -9.05
C THR A 60 -8.61 9.62 -10.57
N HIS A 61 -8.74 10.77 -11.22
CA HIS A 61 -8.73 10.86 -12.69
C HIS A 61 -7.33 10.72 -13.30
N THR A 62 -6.27 10.95 -12.52
CA THR A 62 -4.88 10.89 -13.02
C THR A 62 -4.25 9.51 -12.86
N LEU A 63 -4.81 8.65 -12.02
CA LEU A 63 -4.31 7.32 -11.72
C LEU A 63 -5.30 6.25 -12.18
N VAL A 64 -4.79 5.05 -12.45
CA VAL A 64 -5.66 3.90 -12.72
C VAL A 64 -6.23 3.41 -11.39
N LEU A 65 -7.48 2.92 -11.39
CA LEU A 65 -8.15 2.37 -10.20
C LEU A 65 -7.26 1.38 -9.42
N GLU A 66 -6.50 0.54 -10.12
CA GLU A 66 -5.62 -0.44 -9.47
C GLU A 66 -4.52 0.22 -8.63
N ASP A 67 -3.90 1.29 -9.12
CA ASP A 67 -2.83 2.00 -8.40
C ASP A 67 -3.37 2.66 -7.13
N VAL A 68 -4.56 3.24 -7.21
CA VAL A 68 -5.24 3.85 -6.05
C VAL A 68 -5.60 2.77 -5.03
N LEU A 69 -6.15 1.64 -5.48
CA LEU A 69 -6.49 0.54 -4.58
C LEU A 69 -5.26 -0.10 -3.94
N ASP A 70 -4.15 -0.25 -4.66
CA ASP A 70 -2.92 -0.78 -4.09
C ASP A 70 -2.37 0.13 -2.99
N ALA A 71 -2.42 1.46 -3.16
CA ALA A 71 -2.07 2.41 -2.10
C ALA A 71 -3.00 2.33 -0.89
N VAL A 72 -4.31 2.18 -1.10
CA VAL A 72 -5.29 1.97 -0.02
C VAL A 72 -5.00 0.66 0.73
N TYR A 73 -4.69 -0.42 0.00
CA TYR A 73 -4.37 -1.72 0.59
C TYR A 73 -3.05 -1.71 1.35
N GLU A 74 -2.07 -0.91 0.95
CA GLU A 74 -0.86 -0.71 1.74
C GLU A 74 -1.18 -0.10 3.11
N ILE A 75 -2.07 0.89 3.16
CA ILE A 75 -2.54 1.50 4.41
C ILE A 75 -3.29 0.47 5.27
N PHE A 76 -4.16 -0.35 4.66
CA PHE A 76 -4.87 -1.40 5.38
C PHE A 76 -3.91 -2.47 5.95
N ASP A 77 -2.88 -2.87 5.22
CA ASP A 77 -1.86 -3.80 5.70
C ASP A 77 -1.10 -3.22 6.92
N ILE A 78 -0.81 -1.91 6.91
CA ILE A 78 -0.25 -1.19 8.07
C ILE A 78 -1.22 -1.25 9.26
N ILE A 79 -2.51 -0.96 9.06
CA ILE A 79 -3.51 -0.97 10.13
C ILE A 79 -3.67 -2.37 10.73
N ILE A 80 -3.78 -3.40 9.91
CA ILE A 80 -3.87 -4.80 10.37
C ILE A 80 -2.63 -5.15 11.20
N SER A 81 -1.44 -4.70 10.79
CA SER A 81 -0.20 -4.92 11.53
C SER A 81 -0.21 -4.24 12.90
N ILE A 82 -0.80 -3.05 13.01
CA ILE A 82 -1.04 -2.38 14.31
C ILE A 82 -2.00 -3.21 15.17
N LEU A 83 -3.12 -3.65 14.60
CA LEU A 83 -4.12 -4.46 15.32
C LEU A 83 -3.48 -5.73 15.89
N GLU A 84 -2.71 -6.47 15.09
CA GLU A 84 -2.03 -7.69 15.53
C GLU A 84 -0.95 -7.43 16.58
N MET A 85 -0.13 -6.39 16.39
CA MET A 85 0.87 -5.98 17.38
C MET A 85 0.24 -5.69 18.75
N LEU A 86 -0.96 -5.11 18.74
CA LEU A 86 -1.77 -4.82 19.93
C LEU A 86 -2.72 -5.96 20.31
N LYS A 87 -2.54 -7.16 19.73
CA LYS A 87 -3.32 -8.37 19.98
C LYS A 87 -4.83 -8.19 19.85
N SER A 88 -5.24 -7.31 18.93
CA SER A 88 -6.62 -7.02 18.60
C SER A 88 -7.05 -7.74 17.32
N ASN A 89 -8.35 -8.02 17.18
CA ASN A 89 -8.87 -8.76 16.03
C ASN A 89 -8.78 -7.92 14.76
N SER A 90 -8.29 -8.50 13.66
CA SER A 90 -8.24 -7.86 12.34
C SER A 90 -9.64 -7.50 11.80
N SER A 91 -10.71 -8.13 12.31
CA SER A 91 -12.10 -7.75 12.01
C SER A 91 -12.45 -6.32 12.42
N LEU A 92 -11.64 -5.67 13.27
CA LEU A 92 -11.81 -4.25 13.60
C LEU A 92 -11.53 -3.33 12.41
N LEU A 93 -10.94 -3.81 11.32
CA LEU A 93 -10.75 -3.03 10.10
C LEU A 93 -12.09 -2.47 9.55
N ALA A 94 -13.16 -3.27 9.56
CA ALA A 94 -14.47 -2.79 9.10
C ALA A 94 -15.03 -1.65 9.97
N PRO A 95 -15.09 -1.76 11.31
CA PRO A 95 -15.36 -0.62 12.20
C PRO A 95 -14.50 0.62 11.94
N ILE A 96 -13.18 0.44 11.74
CA ILE A 96 -12.24 1.55 11.47
C ILE A 96 -12.63 2.30 10.21
N VAL A 97 -12.95 1.58 9.13
CA VAL A 97 -13.37 2.18 7.86
C VAL A 97 -14.79 2.74 7.98
N TYR A 98 -15.66 2.13 8.76
CA TYR A 98 -17.01 2.63 9.05
C TYR A 98 -16.98 3.98 9.78
N TYR A 99 -16.22 4.14 10.86
CA TYR A 99 -16.13 5.44 11.54
C TYR A 99 -15.46 6.50 10.67
N SER A 100 -14.45 6.09 9.90
CA SER A 100 -13.82 6.97 8.90
C SER A 100 -14.84 7.43 7.85
N ASN A 101 -15.73 6.56 7.38
CA ASN A 101 -16.81 6.91 6.46
C ASN A 101 -17.70 8.01 7.06
N SER A 102 -18.07 7.91 8.34
CA SER A 102 -18.88 8.92 9.03
C SER A 102 -18.16 10.27 9.12
N PHE A 103 -16.85 10.25 9.40
CA PHE A 103 -16.02 11.46 9.40
C PHE A 103 -15.95 12.11 8.01
N VAL A 104 -15.66 11.31 6.97
CA VAL A 104 -15.54 11.79 5.58
C VAL A 104 -16.83 12.42 5.09
N LYS A 105 -17.99 11.83 5.39
CA LYS A 105 -19.30 12.40 5.02
C LYS A 105 -19.51 13.83 5.53
N ARG A 106 -18.89 14.18 6.65
CA ARG A 106 -19.02 15.51 7.27
C ARG A 106 -17.90 16.47 6.86
N ALA A 107 -16.66 16.01 6.84
CA ALA A 107 -15.48 16.85 6.68
C ALA A 107 -14.86 16.82 5.27
N GLY A 108 -15.21 15.82 4.47
CA GLY A 108 -14.50 15.48 3.24
C GLY A 108 -13.09 14.92 3.50
N ILE A 109 -12.37 14.57 2.43
CA ILE A 109 -11.00 14.06 2.53
C ILE A 109 -10.22 14.24 1.23
N LYS A 110 -8.91 14.47 1.33
CA LYS A 110 -7.95 14.36 0.20
C LYS A 110 -7.05 13.15 0.35
N HIS A 111 -6.48 12.66 -0.76
CA HIS A 111 -5.63 11.47 -0.75
C HIS A 111 -4.47 11.55 0.25
N ASN A 112 -3.83 12.72 0.38
CA ASN A 112 -2.71 12.95 1.30
C ASN A 112 -3.11 12.97 2.80
N GLN A 113 -4.40 12.96 3.11
CA GLN A 113 -4.94 12.90 4.47
C GLN A 113 -5.40 11.47 4.85
N LEU A 114 -5.47 10.56 3.87
CA LEU A 114 -6.08 9.25 4.04
C LEU A 114 -5.42 8.40 5.12
N PHE A 115 -4.09 8.32 5.10
CA PHE A 115 -3.33 7.56 6.10
C PHE A 115 -3.62 8.06 7.52
N ASN A 116 -3.53 9.38 7.74
CA ASN A 116 -3.77 9.98 9.05
C ASN A 116 -5.21 9.80 9.53
N LEU A 117 -6.19 9.88 8.63
CA LEU A 117 -7.59 9.62 8.96
C LEU A 117 -7.76 8.18 9.46
N LEU A 118 -7.32 7.21 8.66
CA LEU A 118 -7.51 5.80 8.99
C LEU A 118 -6.73 5.40 10.23
N LEU A 119 -5.49 5.89 10.40
CA LEU A 119 -4.70 5.69 11.62
C LEU A 119 -5.40 6.27 12.85
N THR A 120 -5.97 7.46 12.75
CA THR A 120 -6.71 8.07 13.87
C THR A 120 -7.98 7.28 14.20
N SER A 121 -8.70 6.80 13.19
CA SER A 121 -9.84 5.91 13.39
C SER A 121 -9.41 4.59 14.06
N THR A 122 -8.26 4.03 13.70
CA THR A 122 -7.66 2.85 14.36
C THR A 122 -7.41 3.12 15.84
N ILE A 123 -6.81 4.26 16.20
CA ILE A 123 -6.56 4.65 17.59
C ILE A 123 -7.85 4.67 18.40
N VAL A 124 -8.85 5.38 17.90
CA VAL A 124 -10.14 5.54 18.58
C VAL A 124 -10.87 4.21 18.70
N THR A 125 -10.94 3.43 17.62
CA THR A 125 -11.57 2.10 17.62
C THR A 125 -10.91 1.18 18.63
N LEU A 126 -9.58 1.15 18.65
CA LEU A 126 -8.83 0.32 19.58
C LEU A 126 -9.09 0.73 21.03
N LYS A 127 -9.08 2.03 21.37
CA LYS A 127 -9.36 2.49 22.74
C LYS A 127 -10.78 2.21 23.18
N PHE A 128 -11.74 2.21 22.25
CA PHE A 128 -13.15 1.96 22.55
C PHE A 128 -13.47 0.46 22.68
N TRP A 129 -12.96 -0.36 21.77
CA TRP A 129 -13.27 -1.79 21.70
C TRP A 129 -12.27 -2.69 22.45
N SER A 130 -11.05 -2.21 22.74
CA SER A 130 -10.09 -2.99 23.52
C SER A 130 -10.36 -2.81 25.02
N GLU A 131 -11.17 -3.71 25.57
CA GLU A 131 -11.46 -3.73 27.01
C GLU A 131 -10.22 -4.03 27.87
N SER A 132 -9.24 -4.75 27.32
CA SER A 132 -8.13 -5.32 28.08
C SER A 132 -6.79 -4.58 27.91
N VAL A 133 -6.64 -3.73 26.88
CA VAL A 133 -5.37 -3.08 26.57
C VAL A 133 -5.52 -1.56 26.61
N GLN A 134 -4.91 -0.94 27.63
CA GLN A 134 -4.78 0.52 27.66
C GLN A 134 -3.76 0.99 26.62
N ILE A 135 -4.26 1.44 25.48
CA ILE A 135 -3.43 1.93 24.38
C ILE A 135 -3.11 3.39 24.62
N ARG A 136 -1.86 3.67 25.00
CA ARG A 136 -1.34 5.03 25.17
C ARG A 136 -0.88 5.57 23.81
N ASN A 137 -1.25 6.81 23.50
CA ASN A 137 -0.89 7.46 22.22
C ASN A 137 0.63 7.54 21.99
N ILE A 138 1.43 7.59 23.05
CA ILE A 138 2.90 7.58 22.95
C ILE A 138 3.44 6.36 22.20
N LEU A 139 2.81 5.19 22.36
CA LEU A 139 3.24 3.98 21.67
C LEU A 139 3.14 4.12 20.15
N LEU A 140 2.04 4.69 19.66
CA LEU A 140 1.80 4.88 18.23
C LEU A 140 2.57 6.09 17.69
N ALA A 141 2.78 7.10 18.54
CA ALA A 141 3.67 8.22 18.27
C ALA A 141 5.10 7.74 17.97
N ASP A 142 5.63 6.83 18.78
CA ASP A 142 6.98 6.29 18.63
C ASP A 142 7.13 5.42 17.37
N ILE A 143 6.09 4.65 17.01
CA ILE A 143 6.12 3.78 15.82
C ILE A 143 6.12 4.58 14.53
N PHE A 144 5.31 5.64 14.46
CA PHE A 144 5.15 6.46 13.25
C PHE A 144 5.92 7.79 13.31
N GLU A 145 6.76 7.97 14.33
CA GLU A 145 7.57 9.18 14.55
C GLU A 145 6.75 10.47 14.56
N PHE A 146 5.53 10.41 15.10
CA PHE A 146 4.67 11.57 15.26
C PHE A 146 4.85 12.21 16.64
N PRO A 147 4.73 13.55 16.75
CA PRO A 147 4.57 14.18 18.06
C PRO A 147 3.29 13.68 18.74
N VAL A 148 3.39 13.25 20.00
CA VAL A 148 2.21 12.79 20.78
C VAL A 148 1.08 13.83 20.80
N LYS A 149 1.45 15.11 20.84
CA LYS A 149 0.50 16.23 20.79
C LYS A 149 -0.34 16.22 19.51
N ASP A 150 0.26 15.88 18.37
CA ASP A 150 -0.44 15.89 17.09
C ASP A 150 -1.43 14.74 17.02
N ILE A 151 -1.05 13.55 17.50
CA ILE A 151 -1.98 12.42 17.64
C ILE A 151 -3.17 12.79 18.53
N ASN A 152 -2.94 13.44 19.67
CA ASN A 152 -4.02 13.89 20.55
C ASN A 152 -4.97 14.88 19.86
N ILE A 153 -4.45 15.78 19.02
CA ILE A 153 -5.24 16.73 18.25
C ILE A 153 -6.05 16.01 17.18
N MET A 154 -5.43 15.07 16.45
CA MET A 154 -6.11 14.27 15.43
C MET A 154 -7.26 13.46 16.06
N GLU A 155 -7.00 12.77 17.17
CA GLU A 155 -7.99 11.99 17.90
C GLU A 155 -9.19 12.85 18.33
N LYS A 156 -8.93 14.01 18.96
CA LYS A 156 -9.99 14.93 19.37
C LYS A 156 -10.81 15.43 18.19
N ARG A 157 -10.16 15.79 17.07
CA ARG A 157 -10.85 16.25 15.86
C ARG A 157 -11.69 15.14 15.24
N PHE A 158 -11.16 13.92 15.19
CA PHE A 158 -11.87 12.75 14.68
C PHE A 158 -13.13 12.47 15.49
N LEU A 159 -12.99 12.36 16.82
CA LEU A 159 -14.11 12.14 17.74
C LEU A 159 -15.20 13.23 17.60
N SER A 160 -14.80 14.50 17.56
CA SER A 160 -15.74 15.59 17.28
C SER A 160 -16.37 15.50 15.90
N GLY A 161 -15.66 15.02 14.88
CA GLY A 161 -16.18 14.86 13.52
C GLY A 161 -17.22 13.76 13.37
N ILE A 162 -17.18 12.73 14.23
CA ILE A 162 -18.19 11.66 14.30
C ILE A 162 -19.18 11.85 15.45
N ASP A 163 -19.20 13.02 16.08
CA ASP A 163 -20.05 13.34 17.25
C ASP A 163 -19.94 12.31 18.39
N TYR A 164 -18.74 11.75 18.59
CA TYR A 164 -18.45 10.69 19.57
C TYR A 164 -19.34 9.44 19.41
N ASN A 165 -19.99 9.25 18.25
CA ASN A 165 -20.82 8.08 18.00
C ASN A 165 -19.96 6.88 17.61
N LEU A 166 -19.57 6.11 18.62
CA LEU A 166 -18.78 4.88 18.47
C LEU A 166 -19.62 3.61 18.61
N ASN A 167 -20.91 3.72 18.93
CA ASN A 167 -21.76 2.54 19.06
C ASN A 167 -22.18 2.08 17.67
N ILE A 168 -21.73 0.88 17.28
CA ILE A 168 -22.12 0.25 16.01
C ILE A 168 -22.48 -1.21 16.27
N SER A 169 -23.50 -1.68 15.57
CA SER A 169 -23.94 -3.06 15.60
C SER A 169 -23.33 -3.86 14.45
N GLN A 170 -23.30 -5.19 14.60
CA GLN A 170 -22.85 -6.09 13.54
C GLN A 170 -23.72 -6.00 12.27
N ASN A 171 -25.00 -5.68 12.43
CA ASN A 171 -25.92 -5.47 11.30
C ASN A 171 -25.51 -4.23 10.49
N GLU A 172 -25.20 -3.11 11.15
CA GLU A 172 -24.73 -1.90 10.47
C GLU A 172 -23.41 -2.13 9.72
N ILE A 173 -22.50 -2.94 10.27
CA ILE A 173 -21.29 -3.36 9.57
C ILE A 173 -21.62 -4.22 8.35
N SER A 174 -22.57 -5.14 8.49
CA SER A 174 -22.99 -6.02 7.38
C SER A 174 -23.64 -5.22 6.24
N GLU A 175 -24.50 -4.26 6.58
CA GLU A 175 -25.10 -3.32 5.62
C GLU A 175 -24.04 -2.42 4.97
N PHE A 176 -23.06 -1.96 5.75
CA PHE A 176 -21.94 -1.18 5.25
C PHE A 176 -21.14 -1.95 4.20
N LEU A 177 -20.81 -3.21 4.47
CA LEU A 177 -20.08 -4.09 3.54
C LEU A 177 -20.90 -4.50 2.31
N ALA A 178 -22.23 -4.52 2.43
CA ALA A 178 -23.16 -4.89 1.36
C ALA A 178 -23.41 -3.77 0.34
N ARG A 179 -22.86 -2.56 0.54
CA ARG A 179 -22.99 -1.44 -0.41
C ARG A 179 -22.44 -1.75 -1.80
N PHE A 180 -21.40 -2.58 -1.86
CA PHE A 180 -20.85 -3.08 -3.12
C PHE A 180 -21.34 -4.52 -3.33
N ASP A 181 -21.73 -4.83 -4.56
CA ASP A 181 -22.10 -6.20 -4.93
C ASP A 181 -20.82 -7.05 -5.09
N LYS A 182 -20.85 -8.29 -4.58
CA LYS A 182 -19.79 -9.30 -4.74
C LYS A 182 -19.41 -9.51 -6.21
N SER A 183 -20.36 -9.30 -7.14
CA SER A 183 -20.10 -9.37 -8.58
C SER A 183 -19.04 -8.37 -9.08
N TYR A 184 -18.83 -7.24 -8.38
CA TYR A 184 -17.75 -6.29 -8.70
C TYR A 184 -16.38 -6.89 -8.41
N HIS A 185 -16.24 -7.63 -7.32
CA HIS A 185 -14.97 -8.26 -6.95
C HIS A 185 -14.57 -9.35 -7.93
N GLU A 186 -15.50 -10.21 -8.33
CA GLU A 186 -15.23 -11.25 -9.33
C GLU A 186 -14.81 -10.65 -10.68
N ARG A 187 -15.47 -9.57 -11.12
CA ARG A 187 -15.10 -8.87 -12.34
C ARG A 187 -13.73 -8.20 -12.23
N PHE A 188 -13.44 -7.58 -11.08
CA PHE A 188 -12.15 -6.96 -10.83
C PHE A 188 -11.00 -7.99 -10.82
N GLN A 189 -11.19 -9.13 -10.15
CA GLN A 189 -10.20 -10.21 -10.15
C GLN A 189 -9.97 -10.79 -11.55
N LYS A 190 -11.04 -11.02 -12.32
CA LYS A 190 -10.94 -11.48 -13.72
C LYS A 190 -10.17 -10.49 -14.59
N LEU A 191 -10.43 -9.20 -14.44
CA LEU A 191 -9.73 -8.14 -15.18
C LEU A 191 -8.24 -8.08 -14.81
N LYS A 192 -7.92 -8.18 -13.51
CA LYS A 192 -6.53 -8.22 -13.03
C LYS A 192 -5.78 -9.41 -13.62
N HIS A 193 -6.34 -10.60 -13.53
CA HIS A 193 -5.74 -11.81 -14.10
C HIS A 193 -5.56 -11.70 -15.63
N PHE A 194 -6.53 -11.11 -16.33
CA PHE A 194 -6.42 -10.87 -17.76
C PHE A 194 -5.28 -9.90 -18.11
N LYS A 195 -5.11 -8.81 -17.35
CA LYS A 195 -3.98 -7.87 -17.52
C LYS A 195 -2.64 -8.55 -17.27
N GLU A 196 -2.54 -9.40 -16.25
CA GLU A 196 -1.33 -10.19 -15.95
C GLU A 196 -0.99 -11.14 -17.10
N GLN A 197 -1.98 -11.84 -17.65
CA GLN A 197 -1.79 -12.70 -18.83
C GLN A 197 -1.34 -11.92 -20.06
N GLN A 198 -1.91 -10.72 -20.30
CA GLN A 198 -1.47 -9.85 -21.39
C GLN A 198 -0.02 -9.37 -21.21
N ALA A 199 0.38 -9.03 -19.98
CA ALA A 199 1.75 -8.61 -19.68
C ALA A 199 2.75 -9.75 -19.95
N LEU A 200 2.43 -10.97 -19.52
CA LEU A 200 3.25 -12.17 -19.78
C LEU A 200 3.37 -12.46 -21.27
N LEU A 201 2.26 -12.39 -22.03
CA LEU A 201 2.28 -12.58 -23.47
C LEU A 201 3.14 -11.50 -24.17
N THR A 202 3.03 -10.24 -23.74
CA THR A 202 3.82 -9.13 -24.27
C THR A 202 5.32 -9.34 -24.01
N GLN A 203 5.68 -9.79 -22.80
CA GLN A 203 7.06 -10.13 -22.45
C GLN A 203 7.59 -11.29 -23.30
N TYR A 204 6.81 -12.34 -23.50
CA TYR A 204 7.16 -13.48 -24.35
C TYR A 204 7.41 -13.05 -25.81
N ILE A 205 6.52 -12.25 -26.39
CA ILE A 205 6.67 -11.71 -27.74
C ILE A 205 7.96 -10.86 -27.84
N LYS A 206 8.23 -10.01 -26.84
CA LYS A 206 9.46 -9.19 -26.79
C LYS A 206 10.72 -10.05 -26.76
N GLN A 207 10.73 -11.14 -25.98
CA GLN A 207 11.85 -12.07 -25.92
C GLN A 207 12.09 -12.78 -27.26
N HIS A 208 11.05 -13.31 -27.91
CA HIS A 208 11.18 -13.98 -29.21
C HIS A 208 11.56 -13.01 -30.34
N LYS A 209 11.07 -11.77 -30.32
CA LYS A 209 11.46 -10.73 -31.29
C LYS A 209 12.95 -10.38 -31.16
N ASN A 210 13.47 -10.31 -29.95
CA ASN A 210 14.90 -10.09 -29.72
C ASN A 210 15.74 -11.25 -30.28
N GLN A 211 15.34 -12.51 -30.02
CA GLN A 211 16.02 -13.68 -30.60
C GLN A 211 16.01 -13.67 -32.13
N TYR A 212 14.88 -13.33 -32.75
CA TYR A 212 14.79 -13.22 -34.21
C TYR A 212 15.70 -12.12 -34.77
N ASN A 213 15.78 -10.96 -34.11
CA ASN A 213 16.65 -9.87 -34.51
C ASN A 213 18.14 -10.21 -34.37
N THR A 214 18.54 -10.90 -33.30
CA THR A 214 19.93 -11.39 -33.14
C THR A 214 20.29 -12.37 -34.25
N LYS A 215 19.40 -13.32 -34.60
CA LYS A 215 19.61 -14.24 -35.72
C LYS A 215 19.76 -13.51 -37.06
N LYS A 216 18.97 -12.45 -37.28
CA LYS A 216 19.04 -11.61 -38.49
C LYS A 216 20.32 -10.75 -38.55
N GLN A 217 20.87 -10.34 -37.41
CA GLN A 217 22.15 -9.64 -37.35
C GLN A 217 23.32 -10.59 -37.60
N LEU A 218 23.31 -11.78 -36.98
CA LEU A 218 24.33 -12.82 -37.20
C LEU A 218 24.38 -13.27 -38.67
N SER A 219 23.23 -13.39 -39.35
CA SER A 219 23.21 -13.73 -40.77
C SER A 219 23.76 -12.61 -41.67
N LYS A 220 23.56 -11.33 -41.30
CA LYS A 220 24.18 -10.20 -42.02
C LYS A 220 25.69 -10.14 -41.80
N SER A 221 26.17 -10.38 -40.58
CA SER A 221 27.61 -10.42 -40.29
C SER A 221 28.31 -11.59 -40.98
N ALA A 222 27.66 -12.77 -41.02
CA ALA A 222 28.18 -13.91 -41.77
C ALA A 222 28.33 -13.59 -43.27
N ASN A 223 27.37 -12.90 -43.88
CA ASN A 223 27.46 -12.49 -45.28
C ASN A 223 28.55 -11.44 -45.55
N ASN A 224 28.79 -10.51 -44.62
CA ASN A 224 29.86 -9.52 -44.77
C ASN A 224 31.26 -10.16 -44.67
N ILE A 225 31.46 -11.13 -43.78
CA ILE A 225 32.74 -11.86 -43.66
C ILE A 225 33.02 -12.63 -44.96
N THR A 226 32.02 -13.31 -45.54
CA THR A 226 32.19 -14.00 -46.83
C THR A 226 32.61 -13.04 -47.95
N THR A 227 32.03 -11.83 -48.01
CA THR A 227 32.41 -10.82 -49.01
C THR A 227 33.82 -10.28 -48.80
N THR A 228 34.25 -10.03 -47.56
CA THR A 228 35.62 -9.55 -47.29
C THR A 228 36.69 -10.61 -47.59
N SER A 229 36.42 -11.89 -47.30
CA SER A 229 37.34 -13.00 -47.64
C SER A 229 37.54 -13.16 -49.15
N ILE A 230 36.49 -12.89 -49.94
CA ILE A 230 36.57 -12.90 -51.40
C ILE A 230 37.43 -11.73 -51.91
N ILE A 231 37.39 -10.56 -51.26
CA ILE A 231 38.18 -9.38 -51.66
C ILE A 231 39.67 -9.55 -51.30
N ILE A 232 40.01 -10.02 -50.09
CA ILE A 232 41.42 -10.21 -49.69
C ILE A 232 42.13 -11.25 -50.56
N SER A 233 41.40 -12.29 -51.00
CA SER A 233 41.97 -13.30 -51.90
C SER A 233 42.29 -12.75 -53.29
N ALA A 234 41.69 -11.62 -53.70
CA ALA A 234 41.95 -10.98 -54.99
C ALA A 234 43.18 -10.05 -54.97
N ASP A 235 43.49 -9.38 -53.84
CA ASP A 235 44.60 -8.42 -53.77
C ASP A 235 45.98 -9.06 -53.56
N THR A 236 46.08 -10.29 -53.05
CA THR A 236 47.37 -11.00 -52.91
C THR A 236 47.99 -11.48 -54.22
N GLN A 237 47.39 -11.19 -55.39
CA GLN A 237 47.98 -11.52 -56.69
C GLN A 237 48.76 -10.39 -57.38
N ASN A 238 48.93 -9.21 -56.76
CA ASN A 238 49.64 -8.07 -57.38
C ASN A 238 50.74 -7.47 -56.48
N CYS A 239 51.77 -8.25 -56.12
CA CYS A 239 53.03 -7.70 -55.63
C CYS A 239 54.14 -8.75 -55.76
N GLU A 240 54.71 -8.90 -56.95
CA GLU A 240 56.07 -9.40 -57.19
C GLU A 240 56.35 -9.29 -58.69
N THR A 241 57.12 -8.27 -59.10
CA THR A 241 58.28 -8.32 -60.03
C THR A 241 58.53 -6.91 -60.61
N TYR A 242 59.57 -6.27 -60.07
CA TYR A 242 60.49 -5.43 -60.84
C TYR A 242 61.36 -6.32 -61.72
#